data_AF-A0A165INR1-F1
#
_entry.id   AF-A0A165INR1-F1
#
_cell.length_a   1.000
_cell.length_b   1.000
_cell.length_c   1.000
_cell.angle_alpha   90.00
_cell.angle_beta   90.00
_cell.angle_gamma   90.00
#
_symmetry.space_group_name_H-M   'P 1'
#
loop_
_entity.id
_entity.type
_entity.pdbx_description
1 polymer ?
#
loop_
_entity_poly.entity_id
_entity_poly.type
_entity_poly.pdbx_seq_one_letter_code
_entity_poly.pdbx_strand_id
1 'polypeptide(L)'
;MNTPEELVSAEQASAVLADALPERTAPQWASWLRENRNHSKKAIYRIPLVKMGRQVFYSRNELAEFIRFHQQLRVGDVRPTGRVAEVLGAFGVGMGGSSTGYAWPQTTTVCAAVDEATGAPFVQVRVPSPRPTVYRLDPNQAVKLAATLADAAKEAVEDAAHREQTGN
;
A
#
# COMPACT_ATOMS: atom_id res chain seq x y z
N MET A 1 -18.43 31.34 -6.24
CA MET A 1 -19.77 30.76 -6.48
C MET A 1 -19.71 29.32 -6.02
N ASN A 2 -20.40 28.99 -4.92
CA ASN A 2 -20.46 27.61 -4.42
C ASN A 2 -21.49 26.86 -5.26
N THR A 3 -21.02 26.01 -6.18
CA THR A 3 -21.86 25.00 -6.82
C THR A 3 -22.49 24.14 -5.71
N PRO A 4 -23.81 23.88 -5.74
CA PRO A 4 -24.42 22.99 -4.76
C PRO A 4 -23.71 21.64 -4.82
N GLU A 5 -23.28 21.14 -3.66
CA GLU A 5 -22.55 19.89 -3.56
C GLU A 5 -23.45 18.76 -4.04
N GLU A 6 -23.20 18.26 -5.25
CA GLU A 6 -24.03 17.24 -5.88
C GLU A 6 -23.79 15.91 -5.18
N LEU A 7 -24.78 15.47 -4.40
CA LEU A 7 -24.78 14.20 -3.70
C LEU A 7 -25.32 13.11 -4.62
N VAL A 8 -24.56 12.02 -4.74
CA VAL A 8 -24.94 10.83 -5.50
C VAL A 8 -25.16 9.64 -4.59
N SER A 9 -26.05 8.73 -4.99
CA SER A 9 -26.34 7.52 -4.22
C SER A 9 -25.13 6.56 -4.21
N ALA A 10 -25.11 5.59 -3.30
CA ALA A 10 -24.05 4.57 -3.27
C ALA A 10 -23.97 3.74 -4.57
N GLU A 11 -25.09 3.52 -5.24
CA GLU A 11 -25.17 2.81 -6.53
C GLU A 11 -24.57 3.66 -7.66
N GLN A 12 -24.95 4.93 -7.72
CA GLN A 12 -24.36 5.89 -8.67
C GLN A 12 -22.86 6.07 -8.42
N ALA A 13 -22.44 6.17 -7.15
CA ALA A 13 -21.04 6.24 -6.77
C ALA A 13 -20.26 5.01 -7.27
N SER A 14 -20.80 3.79 -7.12
CA SER A 14 -20.13 2.59 -7.64
C SER A 14 -20.02 2.57 -9.15
N ALA A 15 -21.00 3.12 -9.88
CA ALA A 15 -20.95 3.24 -11.33
C ALA A 15 -19.90 4.27 -11.77
N VAL A 16 -19.85 5.42 -11.12
CA VAL A 16 -18.83 6.47 -11.34
C VAL A 16 -17.43 5.92 -11.09
N LEU A 17 -17.23 5.13 -10.02
CA LEU A 17 -15.94 4.49 -9.75
C LEU A 17 -15.59 3.45 -10.80
N ALA A 18 -16.53 2.60 -11.24
CA ALA A 18 -16.25 1.59 -12.25
C ALA A 18 -15.88 2.20 -13.62
N ASP A 19 -16.49 3.33 -13.97
CA ASP A 19 -16.20 4.06 -15.21
C ASP A 19 -14.80 4.69 -15.18
N ALA A 20 -14.44 5.34 -14.07
CA ALA A 20 -13.15 6.01 -13.92
C ALA A 20 -11.99 5.08 -13.55
N LEU A 21 -12.29 3.93 -12.95
CA LEU A 21 -11.37 2.94 -12.38
C LEU A 21 -11.79 1.52 -12.81
N PRO A 22 -11.50 1.12 -14.06
CA PRO A 22 -12.01 -0.11 -14.68
C PRO A 22 -11.38 -1.40 -14.14
N GLU A 23 -10.49 -1.33 -13.15
CA GLU A 23 -9.93 -2.49 -12.44
C GLU A 23 -10.97 -3.28 -11.62
N ARG A 24 -12.13 -2.68 -11.35
CA ARG A 24 -13.23 -3.31 -10.63
C ARG A 24 -14.56 -2.95 -11.27
N THR A 25 -15.45 -3.93 -11.31
CA THR A 25 -16.81 -3.72 -11.80
C THR A 25 -17.65 -2.94 -10.79
N ALA A 26 -18.76 -2.34 -11.22
CA ALA A 26 -19.66 -1.60 -10.33
C ALA A 26 -20.12 -2.43 -9.10
N PRO A 27 -20.48 -3.73 -9.21
CA PRO A 27 -20.79 -4.56 -8.04
C PRO A 27 -19.63 -4.71 -7.05
N GLN A 28 -18.40 -4.81 -7.54
CA GLN A 28 -17.20 -4.90 -6.70
C GLN A 28 -16.94 -3.58 -5.97
N TRP A 29 -17.11 -2.44 -6.65
CA TRP A 29 -17.04 -1.12 -6.03
C TRP A 29 -18.16 -0.89 -5.01
N ALA A 30 -19.38 -1.36 -5.28
CA ALA A 30 -20.48 -1.29 -4.33
C ALA A 30 -20.18 -2.09 -3.04
N SER A 31 -19.58 -3.28 -3.19
CA SER A 31 -19.10 -4.06 -2.05
C SER A 31 -18.01 -3.31 -1.28
N TRP A 32 -17.02 -2.76 -1.98
CA TRP A 32 -15.96 -1.99 -1.36
C TRP A 32 -16.47 -0.76 -0.60
N LEU A 33 -17.39 0.03 -1.18
CA LEU A 33 -18.00 1.18 -0.50
C LEU A 33 -18.73 0.77 0.79
N ARG A 34 -19.36 -0.41 0.79
CA ARG A 34 -20.01 -0.98 1.98
C ARG A 34 -19.01 -1.35 3.07
N GLU A 35 -17.80 -1.75 2.70
CA GLU A 35 -16.72 -2.01 3.65
C GLU A 35 -16.01 -0.73 4.08
N ASN A 36 -15.85 0.23 3.16
CA ASN A 36 -15.18 1.50 3.40
C ASN A 36 -15.90 2.33 4.48
N ARG A 37 -17.23 2.29 4.48
CA ARG A 37 -18.08 2.89 5.54
C ARG A 37 -18.01 2.16 6.89
N ASN A 38 -17.42 0.96 6.96
CA ASN A 38 -17.30 0.23 8.23
C ASN A 38 -16.10 0.77 9.01
N HIS A 39 -16.39 1.53 10.07
CA HIS A 39 -15.35 2.18 10.85
C HIS A 39 -14.43 1.21 11.60
N SER A 40 -14.86 -0.04 11.80
CA SER A 40 -14.08 -1.09 12.45
C SER A 40 -13.03 -1.72 11.53
N LYS A 41 -13.12 -1.52 10.20
CA LYS A 41 -12.13 -2.02 9.24
C LYS A 41 -11.10 -0.93 8.91
N LYS A 42 -9.81 -1.30 8.86
CA LYS A 42 -8.75 -0.41 8.38
C LYS A 42 -8.96 -0.15 6.88
N ALA A 43 -8.99 1.13 6.49
CA ALA A 43 -9.11 1.56 5.10
C ALA A 43 -8.02 2.59 4.80
N ILE A 44 -7.39 2.48 3.63
CA ILE A 44 -6.30 3.35 3.18
C ILE A 44 -6.81 4.78 2.93
N TYR A 45 -8.00 4.89 2.34
CA TYR A 45 -8.71 6.13 2.13
C TYR A 45 -10.18 5.90 2.46
N ARG A 46 -10.79 6.80 3.25
CA ARG A 46 -12.23 6.76 3.54
C ARG A 46 -12.91 7.90 2.81
N ILE A 47 -13.84 7.55 1.94
CA ILE A 47 -14.62 8.56 1.22
C ILE A 47 -15.64 9.12 2.21
N PRO A 48 -15.62 10.44 2.49
CA PRO A 48 -16.64 11.06 3.29
C PRO A 48 -18.03 10.77 2.72
N LEU A 49 -18.97 10.50 3.62
CA LEU A 49 -20.34 10.15 3.26
C LEU A 49 -21.31 11.00 4.05
N VAL A 50 -22.46 11.26 3.43
CA VAL A 50 -23.59 11.94 4.05
C VAL A 50 -24.69 10.90 4.25
N LYS A 51 -25.18 10.77 5.49
CA LYS A 51 -26.34 9.94 5.81
C LYS A 51 -27.60 10.79 5.82
N MET A 52 -28.58 10.43 5.01
CA MET A 52 -29.92 11.01 5.06
C MET A 52 -30.91 9.88 5.35
N GLY A 53 -31.36 9.82 6.60
CA GLY A 53 -32.14 8.69 7.10
C GLY A 53 -31.38 7.37 7.01
N ARG A 54 -31.95 6.38 6.30
CA ARG A 54 -31.33 5.05 6.08
C ARG A 54 -30.43 5.01 4.84
N GLN A 55 -30.44 6.05 4.02
CA GLN A 55 -29.68 6.11 2.77
C GLN A 55 -28.32 6.79 2.98
N VAL A 56 -27.36 6.38 2.15
CA VAL A 56 -25.98 6.88 2.15
C VAL A 56 -25.69 7.52 0.82
N PHE A 57 -25.13 8.72 0.87
CA PHE A 57 -24.78 9.54 -0.27
C PHE A 57 -23.30 9.93 -0.22
N TYR A 58 -22.73 10.17 -1.38
CA TYR A 58 -21.36 10.62 -1.57
C TYR A 58 -21.36 11.92 -2.35
N SER A 59 -20.47 12.84 -2.00
CA SER A 59 -20.23 14.04 -2.78
C SER A 59 -19.47 13.68 -4.06
N ARG A 60 -19.87 14.25 -5.21
CA ARG A 60 -19.09 14.09 -6.44
C ARG A 60 -17.65 14.58 -6.29
N ASN A 61 -17.41 15.64 -5.52
CA ASN A 61 -16.07 16.17 -5.29
C ASN A 61 -15.22 15.15 -4.53
N GLU A 62 -15.76 14.54 -3.47
CA GLU A 62 -15.06 13.51 -2.70
C GLU A 62 -14.78 12.23 -3.53
N LEU A 63 -15.72 11.85 -4.41
CA LEU A 63 -15.48 10.77 -5.36
C LEU A 63 -14.39 11.12 -6.36
N ALA A 64 -14.35 12.35 -6.87
CA ALA A 64 -13.33 12.81 -7.80
C ALA A 64 -11.94 12.86 -7.13
N GLU A 65 -11.84 13.32 -5.89
CA GLU A 65 -10.60 13.30 -5.11
C GLU A 65 -10.14 11.87 -4.82
N PHE A 66 -11.06 10.96 -4.49
CA PHE A 66 -10.73 9.54 -4.37
C PHE A 66 -10.24 8.93 -5.70
N ILE A 67 -10.89 9.24 -6.82
CA ILE A 67 -10.48 8.78 -8.15
C ILE A 67 -9.09 9.32 -8.49
N ARG A 68 -8.83 10.61 -8.26
CA ARG A 68 -7.51 11.23 -8.44
C ARG A 68 -6.45 10.54 -7.60
N PHE A 69 -6.72 10.34 -6.31
CA PHE A 69 -5.86 9.58 -5.42
C PHE A 69 -5.57 8.18 -5.95
N HIS A 70 -6.60 7.45 -6.40
CA HIS A 70 -6.46 6.09 -6.94
C HIS A 70 -5.70 6.05 -8.27
N GLN A 71 -5.91 7.02 -9.16
CA GLN A 71 -5.17 7.15 -10.41
C GLN A 71 -3.71 7.56 -10.17
N GLN A 72 -3.46 8.44 -9.21
CA GLN A 72 -2.12 8.84 -8.79
C GLN A 72 -1.34 7.68 -8.15
N LEU A 73 -2.02 6.82 -7.39
CA LEU A 73 -1.47 5.53 -6.94
C LEU A 73 -1.07 4.62 -8.11
N ARG A 74 -1.83 4.63 -9.22
CA ARG A 74 -1.58 3.80 -10.41
C ARG A 74 -0.40 4.27 -11.26
N VAL A 75 -0.20 5.58 -11.38
CA VAL A 75 0.83 6.16 -12.26
C VAL A 75 2.21 6.19 -11.59
N GLY A 76 2.30 6.03 -10.27
CA GLY A 76 3.57 6.08 -9.54
C GLY A 76 4.23 7.47 -9.48
N ASP A 77 3.51 8.52 -9.89
CA ASP A 77 4.04 9.88 -10.08
C ASP A 77 3.75 10.83 -8.90
N VAL A 78 3.42 10.28 -7.73
CA VAL A 78 3.39 11.09 -6.51
C VAL A 78 4.80 11.20 -5.98
N ARG A 79 5.46 12.35 -6.17
CA ARG A 79 6.43 12.88 -5.20
C ARG A 79 5.60 13.55 -4.10
N PRO A 80 5.27 12.85 -3.00
CA PRO A 80 4.44 13.48 -1.98
C PRO A 80 5.35 14.47 -1.26
N THR A 81 4.85 15.68 -1.01
CA THR A 81 5.58 16.70 -0.23
C THR A 81 4.92 16.88 1.14
N GLY A 82 5.74 17.15 2.15
CA GLY A 82 5.28 17.42 3.51
C GLY A 82 4.64 16.23 4.22
N ARG A 83 3.62 16.49 5.04
CA ARG A 83 3.03 15.53 5.99
C ARG A 83 2.31 14.35 5.33
N VAL A 84 1.89 14.52 4.07
CA VAL A 84 1.32 13.45 3.23
C VAL A 84 2.39 12.46 2.79
N ALA A 85 3.65 12.90 2.62
CA ALA A 85 4.79 12.02 2.31
C ALA A 85 5.20 11.16 3.50
N GLU A 86 5.19 11.72 4.71
CA GLU A 86 5.42 10.94 5.93
C GLU A 86 4.36 9.87 6.14
N VAL A 87 3.08 10.16 5.85
CA VAL A 87 1.97 9.22 6.02
C VAL A 87 1.92 8.18 4.89
N LEU A 88 2.12 8.57 3.63
CA LEU A 88 2.15 7.61 2.52
C LEU A 88 3.43 6.77 2.53
N GLY A 89 4.55 7.38 2.92
CA GLY A 89 5.79 6.69 3.20
C GLY A 89 5.57 5.63 4.28
N ALA A 90 4.92 6.03 5.35
CA ALA A 90 4.52 5.16 6.43
C ALA A 90 3.73 3.90 6.03
N PHE A 91 3.11 3.87 4.86
CA PHE A 91 2.31 2.75 4.36
C PHE A 91 2.86 2.08 3.10
N GLY A 92 4.05 2.43 2.60
CA GLY A 92 4.63 1.75 1.43
C GLY A 92 4.36 2.41 0.07
N VAL A 93 3.59 3.50 0.05
CA VAL A 93 3.07 4.09 -1.19
C VAL A 93 4.14 4.97 -1.86
N GLY A 94 4.46 4.69 -3.13
CA GLY A 94 5.39 5.49 -3.96
C GLY A 94 6.83 4.95 -4.07
N MET A 95 7.12 3.76 -3.53
CA MET A 95 8.48 3.19 -3.51
C MET A 95 8.86 2.29 -4.70
N GLY A 96 7.99 2.19 -5.71
CA GLY A 96 8.05 1.09 -6.68
C GLY A 96 7.54 -0.23 -6.08
N GLY A 97 7.02 -1.11 -6.93
CA GLY A 97 6.37 -2.37 -6.55
C GLY A 97 5.38 -2.82 -7.63
N SER A 98 4.77 -3.99 -7.44
CA SER A 98 3.73 -4.52 -8.33
C SER A 98 2.52 -5.00 -7.51
N SER A 99 1.54 -5.62 -8.16
CA SER A 99 0.43 -6.30 -7.48
C SER A 99 0.86 -7.40 -6.50
N THR A 100 2.15 -7.80 -6.49
CA THR A 100 2.71 -8.84 -5.62
C THR A 100 3.47 -8.31 -4.39
N GLY A 101 3.66 -6.99 -4.25
CA GLY A 101 4.26 -6.41 -3.05
C GLY A 101 5.03 -5.09 -3.27
N TYR A 102 5.50 -4.51 -2.15
CA TYR A 102 6.37 -3.32 -2.15
C TYR A 102 7.79 -3.69 -2.59
N ALA A 103 8.43 -2.82 -3.38
CA ALA A 103 9.83 -3.00 -3.72
C ALA A 103 10.71 -2.88 -2.47
N TRP A 104 11.76 -3.69 -2.43
CA TRP A 104 12.79 -3.58 -1.40
C TRP A 104 13.53 -2.24 -1.54
N PRO A 105 13.64 -1.43 -0.47
CA PRO A 105 14.33 -0.14 -0.57
C PRO A 105 15.83 -0.32 -0.82
N GLN A 106 16.33 0.23 -1.93
CA GLN A 106 17.74 0.14 -2.33
C GLN A 106 18.71 0.77 -1.33
N THR A 107 18.23 1.67 -0.48
CA THR A 107 18.99 2.35 0.58
C THR A 107 18.96 1.59 1.91
N THR A 108 18.41 0.37 1.95
CA THR A 108 18.45 -0.47 3.15
C THR A 108 19.88 -0.85 3.50
N THR A 109 20.29 -0.63 4.75
CA THR A 109 21.63 -0.98 5.23
C THR A 109 21.56 -2.07 6.28
N VAL A 110 22.44 -3.06 6.21
CA VAL A 110 22.60 -4.11 7.22
C VAL A 110 23.99 -3.98 7.84
N CYS A 111 24.07 -3.88 9.17
CA CYS A 111 25.33 -3.68 9.88
C CYS A 111 25.37 -4.53 11.16
N ALA A 112 26.55 -5.02 11.52
CA ALA A 112 26.80 -5.56 12.86
C ALA A 112 26.96 -4.41 13.86
N ALA A 113 26.44 -4.57 15.07
CA ALA A 113 26.52 -3.60 16.14
C ALA A 113 26.63 -4.30 17.50
N VAL A 114 26.97 -3.53 18.53
CA VAL A 114 27.08 -4.03 19.92
C VAL A 114 26.21 -3.16 20.80
N ASP A 115 25.49 -3.79 21.72
CA ASP A 115 24.66 -3.11 22.70
C ASP A 115 25.54 -2.49 23.78
N GLU A 116 25.51 -1.17 23.93
CA GLU A 116 26.40 -0.47 24.86
C GLU A 116 26.11 -0.78 26.33
N ALA A 117 24.86 -1.16 26.67
CA ALA A 117 24.47 -1.45 28.05
C ALA A 117 24.81 -2.88 28.47
N THR A 118 24.76 -3.83 27.53
CA THR A 118 24.92 -5.27 27.80
C THR A 118 26.17 -5.89 27.18
N GLY A 119 26.83 -5.19 26.25
CA GLY A 119 27.96 -5.72 25.47
C GLY A 119 27.56 -6.79 24.45
N ALA A 120 26.27 -7.09 24.29
CA ALA A 120 25.81 -8.17 23.43
C ALA A 120 25.87 -7.77 21.94
N PRO A 121 26.44 -8.62 21.06
CA PRO A 121 26.44 -8.36 19.62
C PRO A 121 25.05 -8.57 19.02
N PHE A 122 24.67 -7.73 18.07
CA PHE A 122 23.43 -7.85 17.31
C PHE A 122 23.60 -7.38 15.87
N VAL A 123 22.67 -7.75 15.00
CA VAL A 123 22.58 -7.26 13.62
C VAL A 123 21.49 -6.21 13.54
N GLN A 124 21.80 -5.09 12.90
CA GLN A 124 20.88 -4.00 12.67
C GLN A 124 20.54 -3.91 11.19
N VAL A 125 19.24 -3.90 10.87
CA VAL A 125 18.73 -3.63 9.52
C VAL A 125 18.01 -2.30 9.56
N ARG A 126 18.51 -1.31 8.82
CA ARG A 126 17.88 0.01 8.71
C ARG A 126 17.18 0.13 7.36
N VAL A 127 15.87 0.32 7.41
CA VAL A 127 15.01 0.56 6.27
C VAL A 127 14.61 2.03 6.31
N PRO A 128 15.26 2.93 5.55
CA PRO A 128 15.13 4.38 5.74
C PRO A 128 13.85 4.97 5.15
N SER A 129 13.19 4.25 4.26
CA SER A 129 11.96 4.65 3.57
C SER A 129 11.19 3.37 3.29
N PRO A 130 9.86 3.36 3.36
CA PRO A 130 8.98 4.54 3.37
C PRO A 130 8.56 4.95 4.80
N ARG A 131 8.71 4.05 5.77
CA ARG A 131 8.70 4.35 7.21
C ARG A 131 10.10 4.02 7.76
N PRO A 132 10.90 5.01 8.21
CA PRO A 132 12.21 4.74 8.79
C PRO A 132 12.08 3.72 9.92
N THR A 133 12.53 2.51 9.68
CA THR A 133 12.40 1.40 10.62
C THR A 133 13.76 0.76 10.81
N VAL A 134 14.10 0.52 12.07
CA VAL A 134 15.34 -0.15 12.44
C VAL A 134 14.96 -1.45 13.11
N TYR A 135 15.32 -2.56 12.50
CA TYR A 135 15.17 -3.88 13.07
C TYR A 135 16.46 -4.28 13.77
N ARG A 136 16.32 -4.79 14.99
CA ARG A 136 17.39 -5.45 15.72
C ARG A 136 17.13 -6.95 15.65
N LEU A 137 18.17 -7.69 15.26
CA LEU A 137 18.15 -9.14 15.18
C LEU A 137 19.29 -9.68 16.04
N ASP A 138 19.01 -10.70 16.84
CA ASP A 138 20.09 -11.48 17.44
C ASP A 138 20.87 -12.20 16.31
N PRO A 139 22.17 -12.50 16.49
CA PRO A 139 22.98 -13.12 15.44
C PRO A 139 22.36 -14.38 14.84
N ASN A 140 21.77 -15.24 15.69
CA ASN A 140 21.09 -16.46 15.24
C ASN A 140 19.81 -16.17 14.43
N GLN A 141 19.07 -15.11 14.75
CA GLN A 141 17.90 -14.69 13.98
C GLN A 141 18.33 -14.17 12.61
N ALA A 142 19.41 -13.39 12.55
CA ALA A 142 19.95 -12.88 11.30
C ALA A 142 20.42 -14.00 10.37
N VAL A 143 21.15 -15.00 10.90
CA VAL A 143 21.57 -16.18 10.12
C VAL A 143 20.38 -16.96 9.57
N LYS A 144 19.36 -17.20 10.41
CA LYS A 144 18.15 -17.91 9.98
C LYS A 144 17.40 -17.15 8.88
N LEU A 145 17.24 -15.83 9.04
CA LEU A 145 16.59 -14.99 8.04
C LEU A 145 17.36 -15.01 6.71
N ALA A 146 18.69 -14.90 6.75
CA ALA A 146 19.53 -14.94 5.56
C ALA A 146 19.39 -16.27 4.80
N ALA A 147 19.40 -17.40 5.52
CA ALA A 147 19.21 -18.71 4.92
C ALA A 147 17.84 -18.84 4.24
N THR A 148 16.75 -18.48 4.93
CA THR A 148 15.40 -18.52 4.35
C THR A 148 15.28 -17.64 3.11
N LEU A 149 15.92 -16.47 3.11
CA LEU A 149 15.88 -15.56 1.97
C LEU A 149 16.66 -16.10 0.77
N ALA A 150 17.82 -16.73 1.02
CA ALA A 150 18.63 -17.37 -0.01
C ALA A 150 17.91 -18.59 -0.63
N ASP A 151 17.27 -19.43 0.19
CA ASP A 151 16.52 -20.59 -0.29
C ASP A 151 15.36 -20.16 -1.19
N ALA A 152 14.56 -19.18 -0.75
CA ALA A 152 13.45 -18.64 -1.54
C ALA A 152 13.93 -17.98 -2.85
N ALA A 153 15.08 -17.30 -2.83
CA ALA A 153 15.67 -16.71 -4.03
C ALA A 153 16.11 -17.79 -5.04
N LYS A 154 16.68 -18.89 -4.55
CA LYS A 154 17.08 -20.02 -5.40
C LYS A 154 15.88 -20.67 -6.08
N GLU A 155 14.83 -20.96 -5.31
CA GLU A 155 13.57 -21.51 -5.85
C GLU A 155 12.97 -20.61 -6.92
N ALA A 156 12.90 -19.30 -6.68
CA ALA A 156 12.36 -18.34 -7.65
C ALA A 156 13.16 -18.27 -8.96
N VAL A 157 14.50 -18.42 -8.90
CA VAL A 157 15.36 -18.43 -10.08
C VAL A 157 15.24 -19.75 -10.85
N GLU A 158 15.17 -20.89 -10.15
CA GLU A 158 14.98 -22.21 -10.78
C GLU A 158 13.62 -22.29 -11.49
N ASP A 159 12.56 -21.79 -10.88
CA ASP A 159 11.23 -21.67 -11.49
C ASP A 159 11.23 -20.80 -12.75
N ALA A 160 11.95 -19.68 -12.73
CA ALA A 160 12.08 -18.79 -13.88
C ALA A 160 12.81 -19.50 -15.03
N ALA A 161 13.92 -20.17 -14.75
CA ALA A 161 14.69 -20.92 -15.74
C ALA A 161 13.88 -22.08 -16.35
N HIS A 162 13.05 -22.75 -15.56
CA HIS A 162 12.19 -23.83 -16.06
C HIS A 162 11.08 -23.31 -16.99
N ARG A 163 10.51 -22.14 -16.72
CA ARG A 163 9.51 -21.49 -17.61
C ARG A 163 10.11 -21.03 -18.93
N GLU A 164 11.33 -20.50 -18.92
CA GLU A 164 12.03 -20.11 -20.15
C GLU A 164 12.37 -21.32 -21.05
N GLN A 165 12.70 -22.48 -20.46
CA GLN A 165 12.99 -23.71 -21.21
C GLN A 165 11.74 -24.41 -21.76
N THR A 166 10.57 -24.17 -21.16
CA THR A 166 9.29 -24.82 -21.56
C THR A 166 8.45 -23.97 -22.51
N GLY A 167 8.92 -22.77 -22.87
CA GLY A 167 8.37 -21.98 -23.99
C GLY A 167 6.94 -21.49 -23.77
N ASN A 168 6.67 -20.87 -22.61
CA ASN A 168 5.40 -20.22 -22.29
C ASN A 168 5.62 -18.74 -21.98
#